data_AF-A0A6J1W4R0-F1
#
_entry.id   AF-A0A6J1W4R0-F1
#
_cell.length_a   1.000
_cell.length_b   1.000
_cell.length_c   1.000
_cell.angle_alpha   90.00
_cell.angle_beta   90.00
_cell.angle_gamma   90.00
#
_symmetry.space_group_name_H-M   'P 1'
#
loop_
_entity.id
_entity.type
_entity.pdbx_description
1 polymer ?
#
loop_
_entity_poly.entity_id
_entity_poly.type
_entity_poly.pdbx_seq_one_letter_code
_entity_poly.pdbx_strand_id
1 'polypeptide(L)'
;LQTSIKNMERELLCPVCKEMYKQPLVLPCMHNACHICATEVLLQQGYICPDPTSEPTSPASTPATRSPRLGRRIVPKPERLDRLLKSGFGTYPGRKRGNALHPQSVLFPCPLCQRDVDLGERGLGSLFRNLTLERVVERYRHTINVNAAIMCQFCKPPQLEATKGCTECKSSFCNECFKLYHPWGTQKAQHEPIAPTLTFRPK
;
A
#
# COMPACT_ATOMS: atom_id res chain seq x y z
N LEU A 1 -23.60 -21.45 -7.23
CA LEU A 1 -23.07 -20.09 -7.54
C LEU A 1 -22.50 -19.39 -6.31
N GLN A 2 -23.23 -19.28 -5.19
CA GLN A 2 -22.73 -18.64 -3.95
C GLN A 2 -21.43 -19.23 -3.39
N THR A 3 -21.25 -20.55 -3.43
CA THR A 3 -20.03 -21.23 -2.98
C THR A 3 -18.81 -20.91 -3.84
N SER A 4 -19.00 -20.78 -5.16
CA SER A 4 -17.95 -20.42 -6.11
C SER A 4 -17.47 -18.98 -5.92
N ILE A 5 -18.38 -18.05 -5.61
CA ILE A 5 -18.04 -16.64 -5.35
C ILE A 5 -17.24 -16.53 -4.05
N LYS A 6 -17.68 -17.21 -2.98
CA LYS A 6 -16.97 -17.25 -1.69
C LYS A 6 -15.58 -17.88 -1.76
N ASN A 7 -15.40 -18.89 -2.60
CA ASN A 7 -14.08 -19.51 -2.80
C ASN A 7 -13.11 -18.56 -3.51
N MET A 8 -13.58 -17.86 -4.55
CA MET A 8 -12.80 -16.84 -5.25
C MET A 8 -12.44 -15.66 -4.33
N GLU A 9 -13.33 -15.26 -3.41
CA GLU A 9 -13.07 -14.17 -2.46
C GLU A 9 -11.77 -14.37 -1.67
N ARG A 10 -11.57 -15.58 -1.12
CA ARG A 10 -10.42 -15.90 -0.26
C ARG A 10 -9.07 -15.78 -0.99
N GLU A 11 -9.06 -16.05 -2.29
CA GLU A 11 -7.86 -15.95 -3.13
C GLU A 11 -7.49 -14.49 -3.45
N LEU A 12 -8.45 -13.57 -3.31
CA LEU A 12 -8.28 -12.14 -3.60
C LEU A 12 -7.95 -11.30 -2.36
N LEU A 13 -7.76 -11.94 -1.21
CA LEU A 13 -7.41 -11.26 0.05
C LEU A 13 -5.89 -11.17 0.25
N CYS A 14 -5.45 -10.04 0.76
CA CYS A 14 -4.09 -9.82 1.19
C CYS A 14 -3.79 -10.64 2.46
N PRO A 15 -2.66 -11.36 2.52
CA PRO A 15 -2.30 -12.17 3.68
C PRO A 15 -2.02 -11.34 4.94
N VAL A 16 -1.72 -10.04 4.79
CA VAL A 16 -1.41 -9.13 5.90
C VAL A 16 -2.67 -8.51 6.47
N CYS A 17 -3.37 -7.66 5.70
CA CYS A 17 -4.56 -6.94 6.20
C CYS A 17 -5.86 -7.75 6.15
N LYS A 18 -5.88 -8.93 5.51
CA LYS A 18 -7.07 -9.77 5.30
C LYS A 18 -8.20 -9.12 4.49
N GLU A 19 -7.94 -7.95 3.92
CA GLU A 19 -8.81 -7.26 2.98
C GLU A 19 -8.43 -7.59 1.54
N MET A 20 -9.34 -7.33 0.58
CA MET A 20 -9.03 -7.42 -0.84
C MET A 20 -7.78 -6.60 -1.21
N TYR A 21 -6.92 -7.14 -2.07
CA TYR A 21 -5.68 -6.46 -2.46
C TYR A 21 -5.90 -5.00 -2.91
N LYS A 22 -5.01 -4.11 -2.47
CA LYS A 22 -4.93 -2.70 -2.85
C LYS A 22 -3.50 -2.41 -3.28
N GLN A 23 -3.32 -2.03 -4.54
CA GLN A 23 -2.00 -1.82 -5.15
C GLN A 23 -1.02 -2.97 -4.83
N PRO A 24 -1.34 -4.21 -5.24
CA PRO A 24 -0.51 -5.37 -4.92
C PRO A 24 0.88 -5.24 -5.55
N LEU A 25 1.93 -5.44 -4.75
CA LEU A 25 3.32 -5.55 -5.19
C LEU A 25 3.69 -7.02 -5.37
N VAL A 26 4.41 -7.33 -6.45
CA VAL A 26 5.00 -8.65 -6.70
C VAL A 26 6.35 -8.71 -6.00
N LEU A 27 6.45 -9.57 -4.99
CA LEU A 27 7.71 -9.88 -4.31
C LEU A 27 8.59 -10.78 -5.20
N PRO A 28 9.93 -10.78 -5.06
CA PRO A 28 10.80 -11.68 -5.82
C PRO A 28 10.50 -13.18 -5.64
N CYS A 29 9.83 -13.55 -4.55
CA CYS A 29 9.31 -14.91 -4.34
C CYS A 29 7.98 -15.22 -5.08
N MET A 30 7.52 -14.33 -5.98
CA MET A 30 6.27 -14.39 -6.76
C MET A 30 4.97 -14.30 -5.96
N HIS A 31 5.05 -13.92 -4.68
CA HIS A 31 3.89 -13.64 -3.85
C HIS A 31 3.49 -12.17 -3.91
N ASN A 32 2.24 -11.89 -3.51
CA ASN A 32 1.68 -10.54 -3.54
C ASN A 32 1.40 -10.04 -2.12
N ALA A 33 1.61 -8.74 -1.91
CA ALA A 33 1.19 -8.01 -0.72
C ALA A 33 0.73 -6.60 -1.13
N CYS A 34 -0.22 -5.99 -0.42
CA CYS A 34 -0.57 -4.59 -0.68
C CYS A 34 0.66 -3.70 -0.45
N HIS A 35 0.79 -2.60 -1.20
CA HIS A 35 1.87 -1.63 -1.01
C HIS A 35 2.00 -1.18 0.44
N ILE A 36 0.90 -0.69 1.04
CA ILE A 36 0.86 -0.23 2.43
C ILE A 36 1.23 -1.35 3.41
N CYS A 37 0.69 -2.55 3.21
CA CYS A 37 1.01 -3.69 4.06
C CYS A 37 2.49 -4.07 4.01
N ALA A 38 3.10 -4.03 2.83
CA ALA A 38 4.53 -4.29 2.69
C ALA A 38 5.35 -3.19 3.39
N THR A 39 4.92 -1.93 3.31
CA THR A 39 5.55 -0.81 4.04
C THR A 39 5.48 -1.01 5.55
N GLU A 40 4.31 -1.36 6.08
CA GLU A 40 4.11 -1.60 7.52
C GLU A 40 4.96 -2.76 8.04
N VAL A 41 5.06 -3.86 7.29
CA VAL A 41 5.93 -4.99 7.64
C VAL A 41 7.40 -4.56 7.72
N LEU A 42 7.88 -3.74 6.80
CA LEU A 42 9.26 -3.22 6.86
C LEU A 42 9.49 -2.26 8.04
N LEU A 43 8.51 -1.39 8.34
CA LEU A 43 8.61 -0.48 9.47
C LEU A 43 8.68 -1.25 10.80
N GLN A 44 7.94 -2.35 10.93
CA GLN A 44 8.01 -3.22 12.11
C GLN A 44 9.38 -3.91 12.28
N GLN A 45 10.12 -4.13 11.18
CA GLN A 45 11.48 -4.66 11.22
C GLN A 45 12.56 -3.61 11.50
N GLY A 46 12.18 -2.34 11.68
CA GLY A 46 13.11 -1.25 11.96
C GLY A 46 13.77 -0.66 10.70
N TYR A 47 13.26 -0.98 9.51
CA TYR A 47 13.64 -0.26 8.29
C TYR A 47 12.95 1.11 8.27
N ILE A 48 13.70 2.14 8.65
CA ILE A 48 13.29 3.53 8.47
C ILE A 48 13.70 3.93 7.05
N CYS A 49 12.72 4.34 6.23
CA CYS A 49 13.02 4.98 4.95
C CYS A 49 13.94 6.19 5.21
N PRO A 50 15.14 6.26 4.59
CA PRO A 50 15.95 7.47 4.70
C PRO A 50 15.16 8.64 4.12
N ASP A 51 14.89 9.64 4.95
CA ASP A 51 14.32 10.92 4.53
C ASP A 51 15.36 11.63 3.64
N PRO A 52 15.03 12.12 2.44
CA PRO A 52 15.96 12.86 1.59
C PRO A 52 16.42 14.22 2.16
N THR A 53 15.99 14.61 3.37
CA THR A 53 16.35 15.90 3.98
C THR A 53 17.36 15.85 5.14
N SER A 54 17.94 14.69 5.46
CA SER A 54 19.05 14.67 6.42
C SER A 54 20.35 15.16 5.77
N GLU A 55 20.52 16.49 5.71
CA GLU A 55 21.80 17.16 5.51
C GLU A 55 22.88 16.50 6.38
N PRO A 56 24.05 16.15 5.82
CA PRO A 56 25.17 15.70 6.62
C PRO A 56 25.65 16.91 7.43
N THR A 57 25.29 16.97 8.71
CA THR A 57 25.88 17.90 9.66
C THR A 57 27.38 17.58 9.73
N SER A 58 28.15 18.25 8.88
CA SER A 58 29.59 18.19 8.84
C SER A 58 30.10 19.02 10.02
N PRO A 59 30.92 18.47 10.94
CA PRO A 59 31.53 19.24 12.00
C PRO A 59 32.76 19.95 11.42
N ALA A 60 32.54 20.97 10.59
CA ALA A 60 33.60 21.86 10.15
C ALA A 60 33.45 23.22 10.84
N SER A 61 33.80 23.28 12.12
CA SER A 61 34.05 24.55 12.80
C SER A 61 35.44 25.05 12.42
N THR A 62 35.49 26.02 11.51
CA THR A 62 36.63 26.94 11.43
C THR A 62 36.61 27.87 12.65
N PRO A 63 37.77 28.41 13.05
CA PRO A 63 37.81 29.84 13.24
C PRO A 63 38.90 30.45 12.37
N ALA A 64 38.47 31.40 11.54
CA ALA A 64 39.35 32.36 10.93
C ALA A 64 40.03 33.20 12.02
N THR A 65 41.34 33.42 11.92
CA THR A 65 41.98 34.73 12.12
C THR A 65 43.48 34.66 11.82
N ARG A 66 43.94 35.65 11.03
CA ARG A 66 45.32 36.13 10.77
C ARG A 66 46.11 35.51 9.60
N SER A 67 46.23 36.33 8.55
CA SER A 67 47.23 36.34 7.46
C SER A 67 48.36 37.35 7.80
N PRO A 68 49.45 37.58 7.04
CA PRO A 68 50.18 36.80 6.01
C PRO A 68 51.71 36.69 6.29
N ARG A 69 52.44 35.84 5.55
CA ARG A 69 53.79 36.18 5.02
C ARG A 69 54.21 35.31 3.82
N LEU A 70 54.25 35.98 2.68
CA LEU A 70 55.07 35.82 1.47
C LEU A 70 56.06 34.64 1.38
N GLY A 71 56.04 33.89 0.27
CA GLY A 71 57.23 33.18 -0.20
C GLY A 71 57.08 32.04 -1.22
N ARG A 72 57.13 32.40 -2.52
CA ARG A 72 57.63 31.63 -3.68
C ARG A 72 56.76 30.54 -4.34
N ARG A 73 56.73 30.66 -5.67
CA ARG A 73 56.13 29.82 -6.73
C ARG A 73 56.89 28.49 -6.88
N ILE A 74 56.24 27.46 -7.43
CA ILE A 74 56.67 26.62 -8.58
C ILE A 74 55.60 25.53 -8.85
N VAL A 75 55.23 25.36 -10.12
CA VAL A 75 54.56 24.20 -10.74
C VAL A 75 55.53 23.83 -11.89
N PRO A 76 55.86 22.55 -12.20
CA PRO A 76 54.89 21.66 -12.85
C PRO A 76 55.06 20.11 -12.79
N LYS A 77 53.98 19.43 -13.22
CA LYS A 77 53.92 18.21 -14.08
C LYS A 77 54.02 16.80 -13.45
N PRO A 78 53.60 15.73 -14.18
CA PRO A 78 52.66 14.72 -13.68
C PRO A 78 53.21 13.27 -13.68
N GLU A 79 52.34 12.34 -13.25
CA GLU A 79 52.37 10.87 -13.40
C GLU A 79 53.53 10.10 -12.76
N ARG A 80 53.19 9.11 -11.92
CA ARG A 80 53.66 7.72 -12.07
C ARG A 80 53.08 6.75 -11.01
N LEU A 81 52.24 5.86 -11.52
CA LEU A 81 52.12 4.41 -11.30
C LEU A 81 52.89 3.78 -10.10
N ASP A 82 52.11 3.04 -9.29
CA ASP A 82 52.43 1.76 -8.66
C ASP A 82 53.58 1.64 -7.62
N ARG A 83 53.24 1.22 -6.40
CA ARG A 83 53.35 -0.19 -5.95
C ARG A 83 53.29 -0.35 -4.42
N LEU A 84 52.45 -1.31 -4.03
CA LEU A 84 52.68 -2.38 -3.05
C LEU A 84 52.80 -2.08 -1.55
N LEU A 85 51.85 -2.71 -0.84
CA LEU A 85 52.04 -3.55 0.36
C LEU A 85 52.83 -2.93 1.51
N LYS A 86 52.09 -2.51 2.55
CA LYS A 86 52.59 -2.68 3.91
C LYS A 86 51.47 -3.09 4.87
N SER A 87 51.46 -4.38 5.15
CA SER A 87 50.90 -5.02 6.33
C SER A 87 51.44 -4.35 7.60
N GLY A 88 50.55 -3.75 8.39
CA GLY A 88 50.83 -3.29 9.75
C GLY A 88 49.98 -4.08 10.74
N PHE A 89 50.61 -5.03 11.44
CA PHE A 89 50.05 -5.64 12.63
C PHE A 89 49.98 -4.59 13.74
N GLY A 90 48.78 -4.30 14.22
CA GLY A 90 48.53 -3.48 15.40
C GLY A 90 47.55 -4.21 16.33
N THR A 91 48.07 -4.76 17.41
CA THR A 91 47.33 -5.44 18.47
C THR A 91 46.67 -4.42 19.41
N TYR A 92 45.34 -4.29 19.34
CA TYR A 92 44.52 -3.70 20.40
C TYR A 92 43.20 -4.49 20.53
N PRO A 93 42.86 -5.06 21.69
CA PRO A 93 41.58 -5.72 21.90
C PRO A 93 40.54 -4.65 22.26
N GLY A 94 39.90 -4.08 21.24
CA GLY A 94 38.88 -3.05 21.42
C GLY A 94 37.82 -3.12 20.33
N ARG A 95 36.65 -3.66 20.69
CA ARG A 95 35.36 -3.45 20.03
C ARG A 95 35.31 -3.81 18.54
N LYS A 96 34.94 -5.06 18.21
CA LYS A 96 34.37 -5.41 16.89
C LYS A 96 33.08 -4.59 16.65
N ARG A 97 33.20 -3.38 16.10
CA ARG A 97 32.21 -2.84 15.17
C ARG A 97 32.68 -3.19 13.77
N GLY A 98 32.57 -4.47 13.44
CA GLY A 98 32.52 -4.87 12.04
C GLY A 98 31.14 -4.54 11.53
N ASN A 99 31.04 -3.55 10.65
CA ASN A 99 30.29 -3.63 9.42
C ASN A 99 30.68 -2.42 8.57
N ALA A 100 31.81 -2.59 7.89
CA ALA A 100 32.19 -1.74 6.77
C ALA A 100 31.11 -1.87 5.68
N LEU A 101 30.54 -0.72 5.29
CA LEU A 101 30.06 -0.36 3.95
C LEU A 101 29.77 -1.54 3.02
N HIS A 102 28.66 -2.24 3.25
CA HIS A 102 28.02 -3.09 2.25
C HIS A 102 26.75 -2.34 1.81
N PRO A 103 26.39 -2.28 0.51
CA PRO A 103 25.09 -1.76 0.13
C PRO A 103 24.02 -2.52 0.91
N GLN A 104 23.25 -1.80 1.73
CA GLN A 104 22.30 -2.38 2.66
C GLN A 104 21.08 -2.85 1.86
N SER A 105 21.14 -4.08 1.38
CA SER A 105 19.99 -4.79 0.81
C SER A 105 18.89 -4.91 1.87
N VAL A 106 17.68 -4.46 1.55
CA VAL A 106 16.53 -4.59 2.46
C VAL A 106 15.97 -6.01 2.34
N LEU A 107 15.92 -6.74 3.46
CA LEU A 107 15.29 -8.06 3.51
C LEU A 107 13.84 -7.91 3.92
N PHE A 108 12.94 -8.61 3.22
CA PHE A 108 11.50 -8.60 3.47
C PHE A 108 10.97 -10.00 3.80
N PRO A 109 10.33 -10.20 4.96
CA PRO A 109 9.77 -11.50 5.34
C PRO A 109 8.44 -11.71 4.61
N CYS A 110 8.42 -12.65 3.67
CA CYS A 110 7.18 -12.93 2.95
C CYS A 110 6.15 -13.63 3.88
N PRO A 111 4.95 -13.06 4.11
CA PRO A 111 3.94 -13.68 4.99
C PRO A 111 3.32 -14.96 4.39
N LEU A 112 3.54 -15.23 3.10
CA LEU A 112 2.96 -16.39 2.40
C LEU A 112 3.90 -17.59 2.38
N CYS A 113 5.19 -17.39 2.08
CA CYS A 113 6.17 -18.47 2.02
C CYS A 113 7.21 -18.46 3.14
N GLN A 114 7.13 -17.51 4.07
CA GLN A 114 7.99 -17.39 5.27
C GLN A 114 9.49 -17.27 4.97
N ARG A 115 9.84 -16.94 3.72
CA ARG A 115 11.22 -16.68 3.31
C ARG A 115 11.51 -15.19 3.36
N ASP A 116 12.72 -14.85 3.79
CA ASP A 116 13.25 -13.50 3.64
C ASP A 116 13.67 -13.27 2.19
N VAL A 117 13.15 -12.19 1.61
CA VAL A 117 13.30 -11.85 0.21
C VAL A 117 14.13 -10.58 0.09
N ASP A 118 15.19 -10.64 -0.71
CA ASP A 118 16.05 -9.48 -0.97
C ASP A 118 15.36 -8.48 -1.91
N LEU A 119 15.10 -7.27 -1.41
CA LEU A 119 14.51 -6.17 -2.16
C LEU A 119 15.57 -5.22 -2.76
N GLY A 120 16.85 -5.44 -2.47
CA GLY A 120 17.95 -4.58 -2.86
C GLY A 120 17.95 -3.22 -2.14
N GLU A 121 18.77 -2.29 -2.65
CA GLU A 121 18.99 -0.97 -2.06
C GLU A 121 17.76 -0.03 -2.17
N ARG A 122 16.90 -0.25 -3.17
CA ARG A 122 15.70 0.57 -3.43
C ARG A 122 14.45 0.07 -2.67
N GLY A 123 14.55 -1.05 -1.96
CA GLY A 123 13.45 -1.62 -1.18
C GLY A 123 12.18 -1.86 -2.02
N LEU A 124 11.03 -1.47 -1.47
CA LEU A 124 9.73 -1.64 -2.17
C LEU A 124 9.61 -0.81 -3.44
N GLY A 125 10.35 0.30 -3.57
CA GLY A 125 10.27 1.20 -4.71
C GLY A 125 10.69 0.55 -6.04
N SER A 126 11.47 -0.54 -5.99
CA SER A 126 11.85 -1.33 -7.17
C SER A 126 10.89 -2.46 -7.51
N LEU A 127 9.87 -2.74 -6.68
CA LEU A 127 8.95 -3.84 -6.92
C LEU A 127 7.87 -3.47 -7.95
N PHE A 128 7.47 -4.44 -8.75
CA PHE A 128 6.42 -4.26 -9.74
C PHE A 128 5.03 -4.35 -9.11
N ARG A 129 4.12 -3.49 -9.56
CA ARG A 129 2.69 -3.63 -9.24
C ARG A 129 2.05 -4.73 -10.08
N ASN A 130 1.27 -5.61 -9.45
CA ASN A 130 0.48 -6.64 -10.13
C ASN A 130 -0.86 -6.07 -10.61
N LEU A 131 -0.83 -5.40 -11.76
CA LEU A 131 -2.03 -4.80 -12.36
C LEU A 131 -3.08 -5.85 -12.77
N THR A 132 -2.66 -7.09 -13.05
CA THR A 132 -3.59 -8.19 -13.35
C THR A 132 -4.44 -8.52 -12.14
N LEU A 133 -3.81 -8.73 -10.97
CA LEU A 133 -4.51 -8.98 -9.72
C LEU A 133 -5.40 -7.80 -9.32
N GLU A 134 -4.92 -6.57 -9.51
CA GLU A 134 -5.72 -5.35 -9.29
C GLU A 134 -7.00 -5.34 -10.14
N ARG A 135 -6.90 -5.65 -11.45
CA ARG A 135 -8.06 -5.76 -12.34
C ARG A 135 -9.02 -6.88 -11.96
N VAL A 136 -8.51 -8.03 -11.51
CA VAL A 136 -9.34 -9.15 -11.05
C VAL A 136 -10.12 -8.77 -9.79
N VAL A 137 -9.46 -8.15 -8.81
CA VAL A 137 -10.10 -7.63 -7.59
C VAL A 137 -11.18 -6.62 -7.95
N GLU A 138 -10.89 -5.69 -8.86
CA GLU A 138 -11.85 -4.66 -9.28
C GLU A 138 -13.09 -5.27 -9.94
N ARG A 139 -12.89 -6.24 -10.85
CA ARG A 139 -14.02 -6.96 -11.45
C ARG A 139 -14.81 -7.72 -10.41
N TYR A 140 -14.15 -8.39 -9.47
CA TYR A 140 -14.82 -9.10 -8.39
C TYR A 140 -15.69 -8.15 -7.56
N ARG A 141 -15.14 -7.00 -7.13
CA ARG A 141 -15.88 -5.93 -6.43
C ARG A 141 -17.10 -5.49 -7.22
N HIS A 142 -16.95 -5.28 -8.53
CA HIS A 142 -18.09 -4.91 -9.37
C HIS A 142 -19.15 -6.02 -9.41
N THR A 143 -18.74 -7.29 -9.55
CA THR A 143 -19.70 -8.42 -9.57
C THR A 143 -20.44 -8.57 -8.25
N ILE A 144 -19.78 -8.43 -7.10
CA ILE A 144 -20.46 -8.50 -5.80
C ILE A 144 -21.35 -7.29 -5.57
N ASN A 145 -20.96 -6.09 -6.04
CA ASN A 145 -21.73 -4.87 -5.84
C ASN A 145 -23.00 -4.84 -6.71
N VAL A 146 -22.92 -5.37 -7.94
CA VAL A 146 -24.10 -5.57 -8.80
C VAL A 146 -25.02 -6.65 -8.25
N ASN A 147 -24.45 -7.72 -7.70
CA ASN A 147 -25.22 -8.82 -7.11
C ASN A 147 -25.60 -8.58 -5.64
N ALA A 148 -25.24 -7.43 -5.06
CA ALA A 148 -25.57 -7.09 -3.69
C ALA A 148 -27.07 -6.82 -3.59
N ALA A 149 -27.75 -7.54 -2.69
CA ALA A 149 -29.15 -7.28 -2.43
C ALA A 149 -29.31 -5.85 -1.92
N ILE A 150 -30.21 -5.09 -2.55
CA ILE A 150 -30.53 -3.74 -2.14
C ILE A 150 -31.41 -3.84 -0.91
N MET A 151 -31.00 -3.24 0.20
CA MET A 151 -31.71 -3.34 1.47
C MET A 151 -32.79 -2.26 1.59
N CYS A 152 -33.85 -2.57 2.33
CA CYS A 152 -34.91 -1.62 2.66
C CYS A 152 -34.41 -0.57 3.64
N GLN A 153 -34.68 0.70 3.33
CA GLN A 153 -34.22 1.84 4.12
C GLN A 153 -35.09 2.16 5.35
N PHE A 154 -36.26 1.53 5.48
CA PHE A 154 -37.27 1.88 6.50
C PHE A 154 -37.54 0.77 7.52
N CYS A 155 -36.92 -0.41 7.35
CA CYS A 155 -37.03 -1.49 8.32
C CYS A 155 -36.25 -1.12 9.59
N LYS A 156 -36.85 -1.37 10.76
CA LYS A 156 -36.07 -1.48 12.01
C LYS A 156 -35.13 -2.69 11.89
N PRO A 157 -33.95 -2.68 12.51
CA PRO A 157 -33.04 -3.83 12.47
C PRO A 157 -33.75 -5.12 12.93
N PRO A 158 -33.58 -6.27 12.23
CA PRO A 158 -32.77 -6.46 11.02
C PRO A 158 -33.42 -5.89 9.75
N GLN A 159 -32.62 -5.25 8.89
CA GLN A 159 -33.12 -4.74 7.61
C GLN A 159 -33.45 -5.89 6.66
N LEU A 160 -34.60 -5.79 5.98
CA LEU A 160 -35.03 -6.75 4.96
C LEU A 160 -34.58 -6.31 3.57
N GLU A 161 -34.44 -7.25 2.65
CA GLU A 161 -34.18 -6.94 1.24
C GLU A 161 -35.34 -6.13 0.64
N ALA A 162 -34.99 -5.11 -0.13
CA ALA A 162 -35.94 -4.30 -0.85
C ALA A 162 -36.45 -5.05 -2.08
N THR A 163 -37.75 -5.01 -2.26
CA THR A 163 -38.45 -5.62 -3.40
C THR A 163 -38.99 -4.57 -4.36
N LYS A 164 -39.11 -3.31 -3.90
CA LYS A 164 -39.68 -2.19 -4.65
C LYS A 164 -38.83 -0.94 -4.44
N GLY A 165 -38.61 -0.16 -5.49
CA GLY A 165 -38.08 1.19 -5.44
C GLY A 165 -39.14 2.21 -5.83
N CYS A 166 -38.93 3.48 -5.47
CA CYS A 166 -39.74 4.60 -5.95
C CYS A 166 -38.81 5.74 -6.38
N THR A 167 -38.90 6.18 -7.63
CA THR A 167 -38.08 7.29 -8.18
C THR A 167 -38.43 8.64 -7.56
N GLU A 168 -39.70 8.86 -7.25
CA GLU A 168 -40.19 10.09 -6.65
C GLU A 168 -39.79 10.21 -5.17
N CYS A 169 -39.86 9.10 -4.41
CA CYS A 169 -39.37 9.06 -3.03
C CYS A 169 -37.85 8.87 -2.92
N LYS A 170 -37.19 8.50 -4.02
CA LYS A 170 -35.75 8.19 -4.10
C LYS A 170 -35.30 7.14 -3.07
N SER A 171 -36.12 6.12 -2.87
CA SER A 171 -35.90 5.14 -1.81
C SER A 171 -36.38 3.73 -2.17
N SER A 172 -35.70 2.74 -1.57
CA SER A 172 -35.97 1.30 -1.74
C SER A 172 -36.64 0.71 -0.51
N PHE A 173 -37.69 -0.08 -0.73
CA PHE A 173 -38.60 -0.59 0.28
C PHE A 173 -38.75 -2.12 0.18
N CYS A 174 -38.92 -2.80 1.31
CA CYS A 174 -39.51 -4.13 1.34
C CYS A 174 -41.03 -4.02 1.06
N ASN A 175 -41.68 -5.15 0.82
CA ASN A 175 -43.12 -5.18 0.50
C ASN A 175 -44.00 -4.54 1.60
N GLU A 176 -43.63 -4.70 2.86
CA GLU A 176 -44.39 -4.19 4.00
C GLU A 176 -44.23 -2.68 4.16
N CYS A 177 -42.97 -2.20 4.21
CA CYS A 177 -42.68 -0.77 4.28
C CYS A 177 -43.23 -0.01 3.06
N PHE A 178 -43.24 -0.62 1.88
CA PHE A 178 -43.83 0.02 0.70
C PHE A 178 -45.32 0.31 0.89
N LYS A 179 -46.09 -0.67 1.38
CA LYS A 179 -47.54 -0.51 1.66
C LYS A 179 -47.81 0.54 2.75
N LEU A 180 -46.96 0.60 3.77
CA LEU A 180 -47.08 1.59 4.83
C LEU A 180 -46.80 3.01 4.34
N TYR A 181 -45.84 3.18 3.41
CA TYR A 181 -45.47 4.49 2.87
C TYR A 181 -46.29 4.93 1.66
N HIS A 182 -46.93 3.98 0.96
CA HIS A 182 -47.79 4.19 -0.21
C HIS A 182 -49.20 3.58 0.04
N PRO A 183 -49.94 4.05 1.06
CA PRO A 183 -51.27 3.55 1.34
C PRO A 183 -52.26 4.03 0.27
N TRP A 184 -53.17 3.15 -0.13
CA TRP A 184 -54.18 3.42 -1.16
C TRP A 184 -54.98 4.70 -0.89
N GLY A 185 -55.24 5.49 -1.93
CA GLY A 185 -55.98 6.75 -1.82
C GLY A 185 -55.15 7.98 -1.41
N THR A 186 -53.83 7.84 -1.24
CA THR A 186 -52.93 8.98 -1.01
C THR A 186 -52.23 9.44 -2.29
N GLN A 187 -51.71 10.67 -2.30
CA GLN A 187 -50.87 11.15 -3.41
C GLN A 187 -49.66 10.24 -3.64
N LYS A 188 -49.09 9.67 -2.56
CA LYS A 188 -47.97 8.74 -2.65
C LYS A 188 -48.34 7.40 -3.29
N ALA A 189 -49.60 6.98 -3.25
CA ALA A 189 -50.03 5.78 -3.95
C ALA A 189 -49.97 5.91 -5.49
N GLN A 190 -49.92 7.14 -6.01
CA GLN A 190 -49.78 7.41 -7.44
C GLN A 190 -48.33 7.25 -7.94
N HIS A 191 -47.36 7.10 -7.04
CA HIS A 191 -45.97 6.91 -7.43
C HIS A 191 -45.77 5.52 -8.06
N GLU A 192 -45.06 5.47 -9.20
CA GLU A 192 -44.83 4.21 -9.91
C GLU A 192 -43.75 3.36 -9.20
N PRO A 193 -44.04 2.11 -8.81
CA PRO A 193 -43.03 1.23 -8.24
C PRO A 193 -42.07 0.71 -9.31
N ILE A 194 -40.78 0.88 -9.09
CA ILE A 194 -39.70 0.36 -9.94
C ILE A 194 -38.96 -0.80 -9.26
N ALA A 195 -38.06 -1.45 -9.99
CA ALA A 195 -37.09 -2.35 -9.37
C ALA A 195 -36.26 -1.59 -8.32
N PRO A 196 -35.89 -2.24 -7.19
CA PRO A 196 -35.00 -1.62 -6.22
C PRO A 196 -33.69 -1.21 -6.92
N THR A 197 -33.25 0.01 -6.68
CA THR A 197 -32.02 0.57 -7.26
C THR A 197 -31.28 1.35 -6.19
N LEU A 198 -29.95 1.41 -6.30
CA LEU A 198 -29.11 2.31 -5.50
C LEU A 198 -29.02 3.71 -6.12
N THR A 199 -29.42 3.87 -7.38
CA THR A 199 -29.40 5.16 -8.09
C THR A 199 -30.78 5.47 -8.66
N PHE A 200 -31.42 6.50 -8.09
CA PHE A 200 -32.70 7.01 -8.55
C PHE A 200 -32.45 8.18 -9.50
N ARG A 201 -32.17 7.88 -10.77
CA ARG A 201 -32.07 8.91 -11.80
C ARG A 201 -33.49 9.36 -12.20
N PRO A 202 -33.80 10.66 -12.25
CA PRO A 202 -35.07 11.12 -12.81
C PRO A 202 -35.12 10.76 -14.29
N LYS A 203 -36.29 10.27 -14.74
CA LYS A 203 -36.60 10.07 -16.15
C LYS A 203 -36.81 11.40 -16.85
#